data_AF-A0A942C8G9-F1
#
_entry.id   AF-A0A942C8G9-F1
#
_cell.length_a   1.000
_cell.length_b   1.000
_cell.length_c   1.000
_cell.angle_alpha   90.00
_cell.angle_beta   90.00
_cell.angle_gamma   90.00
#
_symmetry.space_group_name_H-M   'P 1'
#
loop_
_entity.id
_entity.type
_entity.pdbx_description
1 polymer ?
#
loop_
_entity_poly.entity_id
_entity_poly.type
_entity_poly.pdbx_seq_one_letter_code
_entity_poly.pdbx_strand_id
1 'polypeptide(L)'
;MSSTSPDGTDDIFISYAHVDNESPKKGLDGWITRFHHALEVRVAQVRGQRPKIFRDPKLQGNDVFADVLMDRIQKSGILISILSPRYLKSEWCSRELTEFYNQQQKAGTLVIGDHKARVFKIVKTSIALDKLPQEVQELIGYDFFKFDERGRPQELDEMYGPEAEYAFWARLNDLAYDIAQLLDLLETKAKIASPKPMVYLAETISELQDERDAIRRDLQRHGYTVLPDRILPLVRSELEAFLRDEITRCKVSVHLLGPEYGIVPEGTEESLTIVQNRIARDLGKAGKVARLIWIQADSDGKDARQTRFLEQVRIDPGLDEGADVLETPLEELKTVLYERLKAAEQPVVLAPLPTALSSATRVYLVCDARDREAVKPLQQYLKQQECKVSLPLFEGDETELREDHEDNLRLCDAVLIYYGQGSEAWQRKKMREVIGSMAFGRKAPLSAVGIVLGTPMTDAKEDFSNDDAIVMNMVDSFSPEILREFLMRLQAARQQEIV
;
A
#
# COMPACT_ATOMS: atom_id res chain seq x y z
N MET A 1 1.71 23.97 28.17
CA MET A 1 2.56 22.97 28.85
C MET A 1 3.18 22.11 27.78
N SER A 2 4.51 22.14 27.69
CA SER A 2 5.31 21.44 26.68
C SER A 2 5.32 19.95 26.98
N SER A 3 4.67 19.14 26.14
CA SER A 3 4.84 17.68 26.16
C SER A 3 6.11 17.35 25.37
N THR A 4 7.19 17.17 26.10
CA THR A 4 8.50 16.76 25.61
C THR A 4 8.49 15.28 25.25
N SER A 5 8.90 14.94 24.02
CA SER A 5 9.39 13.62 23.65
C SER A 5 10.53 13.22 24.61
N PRO A 6 10.59 11.97 25.13
CA PRO A 6 11.40 11.65 26.30
C PRO A 6 12.93 11.79 26.14
N ASP A 7 13.47 11.87 24.92
CA ASP A 7 14.91 11.67 24.66
C ASP A 7 15.65 12.86 23.99
N GLY A 8 15.07 14.05 23.91
CA GLY A 8 15.78 15.22 23.35
C GLY A 8 16.10 15.12 21.84
N THR A 9 15.45 14.19 21.14
CA THR A 9 15.54 13.98 19.70
C THR A 9 14.70 15.01 18.93
N ASP A 10 15.22 15.48 17.78
CA ASP A 10 14.50 16.39 16.88
C ASP A 10 13.45 15.58 16.07
N ASP A 11 12.24 16.12 15.88
CA ASP A 11 11.18 15.42 15.14
C ASP A 11 11.50 15.39 13.63
N ILE A 12 12.08 16.49 13.15
CA ILE A 12 12.39 16.72 11.74
C ILE A 12 13.79 17.32 11.62
N PHE A 13 14.61 16.77 10.73
CA PHE A 13 15.87 17.35 10.32
C PHE A 13 15.78 17.88 8.87
N ILE A 14 16.17 19.13 8.63
CA ILE A 14 16.22 19.72 7.29
C ILE A 14 17.68 19.81 6.82
N SER A 15 18.04 18.98 5.84
CA SER A 15 19.31 19.04 5.12
C SER A 15 19.18 19.89 3.86
N TYR A 16 20.09 20.86 3.69
CA TYR A 16 20.07 21.81 2.58
C TYR A 16 21.47 22.38 2.31
N ALA A 17 21.72 22.89 1.10
CA ALA A 17 22.95 23.64 0.86
C ALA A 17 22.82 25.10 1.29
N HIS A 18 23.78 25.62 2.04
CA HIS A 18 23.68 26.96 2.64
C HIS A 18 23.43 28.10 1.64
N VAL A 19 23.95 28.01 0.41
CA VAL A 19 23.70 29.03 -0.63
C VAL A 19 22.22 29.13 -0.99
N ASP A 20 21.45 28.04 -0.83
CA ASP A 20 20.02 28.03 -1.10
C ASP A 20 19.22 28.85 -0.09
N ASN A 21 19.84 29.21 1.04
CA ASN A 21 19.29 30.12 2.04
C ASN A 21 19.85 31.55 1.94
N GLU A 22 20.58 31.88 0.88
CA GLU A 22 20.95 33.27 0.62
C GLU A 22 19.80 33.98 -0.09
N SER A 23 19.43 35.17 0.39
CA SER A 23 18.42 36.00 -0.26
C SER A 23 19.06 36.95 -1.28
N PRO A 24 18.52 37.06 -2.50
CA PRO A 24 19.01 38.04 -3.47
C PRO A 24 18.69 39.49 -3.06
N LYS A 25 17.77 39.69 -2.11
CA LYS A 25 17.41 41.02 -1.57
C LYS A 25 17.95 41.17 -0.14
N LYS A 26 18.69 42.24 0.11
CA LYS A 26 19.20 42.56 1.46
C LYS A 26 18.03 42.77 2.43
N GLY A 27 18.16 42.19 3.63
CA GLY A 27 17.19 42.34 4.71
C GLY A 27 15.98 41.39 4.64
N LEU A 28 15.93 40.50 3.64
CA LEU A 28 14.94 39.42 3.59
C LEU A 28 15.58 38.10 3.97
N ASP A 29 14.82 37.27 4.68
CA ASP A 29 15.21 35.88 4.94
C ASP A 29 15.36 35.09 3.63
N GLY A 30 16.24 34.09 3.61
CA GLY A 30 16.40 33.18 2.48
C GLY A 30 15.30 32.13 2.40
N TRP A 31 15.24 31.43 1.25
CA TRP A 31 14.19 30.47 0.94
C TRP A 31 14.04 29.39 2.02
N ILE A 32 15.15 28.84 2.51
CA ILE A 32 15.15 27.77 3.53
C ILE A 32 14.63 28.27 4.87
N THR A 33 15.00 29.49 5.29
CA THR A 33 14.49 30.09 6.53
C THR A 33 12.96 30.25 6.46
N ARG A 34 12.43 30.73 5.32
CA ARG A 34 10.98 30.95 5.14
C ARG A 34 10.24 29.62 5.03
N PHE A 35 10.77 28.66 4.27
CA PHE A 35 10.26 27.30 4.18
C PHE A 35 10.18 26.62 5.56
N HIS A 36 11.25 26.68 6.35
CA HIS A 36 11.26 26.12 7.71
C HIS A 36 10.16 26.76 8.57
N HIS A 37 10.07 28.09 8.60
CA HIS A 37 9.06 28.77 9.40
C HIS A 37 7.64 28.38 8.98
N ALA A 38 7.36 28.42 7.67
CA ALA A 38 6.06 28.07 7.13
C ALA A 38 5.69 26.60 7.42
N LEU A 39 6.65 25.68 7.27
CA LEU A 39 6.47 24.26 7.57
C LEU A 39 6.19 24.02 9.06
N GLU A 40 6.98 24.62 9.95
CA GLU A 40 6.81 24.50 11.41
C GLU A 40 5.40 24.93 11.82
N VAL A 41 4.95 26.10 11.34
CA VAL A 41 3.61 26.62 11.60
C VAL A 41 2.55 25.70 11.03
N ARG A 42 2.71 25.25 9.78
CA ARG A 42 1.68 24.44 9.12
C ARG A 42 1.53 23.05 9.72
N VAL A 43 2.64 22.37 10.00
CA VAL A 43 2.61 21.07 10.70
C VAL A 43 1.98 21.23 12.08
N ALA A 44 2.29 22.32 12.81
CA ALA A 44 1.66 22.59 14.10
C ALA A 44 0.14 22.79 14.00
N GLN A 45 -0.35 23.45 12.95
CA GLN A 45 -1.78 23.63 12.70
C GLN A 45 -2.48 22.31 12.36
N VAL A 46 -1.85 21.48 11.53
CA VAL A 46 -2.42 20.20 11.08
C VAL A 46 -2.45 19.18 12.22
N ARG A 47 -1.34 19.07 12.96
CA ARG A 47 -1.14 18.06 14.01
C ARG A 47 -1.66 18.48 15.38
N GLY A 48 -1.87 19.78 15.61
CA GLY A 48 -2.22 20.34 16.91
C GLY A 48 -1.05 20.42 17.91
N GLN A 49 0.16 19.99 17.50
CA GLN A 49 1.40 20.04 18.28
C GLN A 49 2.53 20.60 17.41
N ARG A 50 3.31 21.53 17.96
CA ARG A 50 4.48 22.08 17.26
C ARG A 50 5.59 21.03 17.14
N PRO A 51 6.09 20.74 15.92
CA PRO A 51 7.23 19.85 15.75
C PRO A 51 8.52 20.54 16.17
N LYS A 52 9.48 19.75 16.67
CA LYS A 52 10.88 20.19 16.82
C LYS A 52 11.60 20.00 15.49
N ILE A 53 11.81 21.11 14.78
CA ILE A 53 12.53 21.10 13.51
C ILE A 53 13.93 21.64 13.74
N PHE A 54 14.92 20.82 13.40
CA PHE A 54 16.32 21.23 13.35
C PHE A 54 16.73 21.44 11.90
N ARG A 55 17.53 22.48 11.66
CA ARG A 55 18.19 22.76 10.39
C ARG A 55 19.63 23.15 10.68
N ASP A 56 20.56 22.76 9.82
CA ASP A 56 21.98 23.03 10.03
C ASP A 56 22.31 24.55 10.01
N PRO A 57 22.70 25.17 11.14
CA PRO A 57 23.12 26.55 11.18
C PRO A 57 24.63 26.66 10.86
N LYS A 58 24.97 26.99 9.61
CA LYS A 58 26.32 27.37 9.12
C LYS A 58 27.47 26.75 9.93
N LEU A 59 27.87 25.53 9.58
CA LEU A 59 29.17 24.99 9.99
C LEU A 59 30.28 25.77 9.28
N GLN A 60 30.90 26.72 9.99
CA GLN A 60 32.21 27.23 9.57
C GLN A 60 33.23 26.10 9.78
N GLY A 61 33.97 25.77 8.72
CA GLY A 61 34.78 24.57 8.65
C GLY A 61 35.79 24.43 9.79
N ASN A 62 35.88 23.17 10.27
CA ASN A 62 36.90 22.59 11.15
C ASN A 62 36.58 22.41 12.65
N ASP A 63 35.34 22.10 13.04
CA ASP A 63 35.03 21.76 14.44
C ASP A 63 34.25 20.45 14.62
N VAL A 64 34.42 19.89 15.83
CA VAL A 64 33.79 18.73 16.51
C VAL A 64 32.24 18.66 16.40
N PHE A 65 31.62 19.63 15.73
CA PHE A 65 30.19 19.71 15.41
C PHE A 65 29.70 18.65 14.41
N ALA A 66 30.59 18.11 13.57
CA ALA A 66 30.26 17.08 12.60
C ALA A 66 29.63 15.82 13.24
N ASP A 67 30.20 15.35 14.35
CA ASP A 67 29.72 14.14 15.04
C ASP A 67 28.41 14.40 15.78
N VAL A 68 28.23 15.61 16.33
CA VAL A 68 26.97 16.03 16.98
C VAL A 68 25.84 16.15 15.97
N LEU A 69 26.14 16.66 14.77
CA LEU A 69 25.15 16.80 13.72
C LEU A 69 24.71 15.42 13.20
N MET A 70 25.68 14.51 13.02
CA MET A 70 25.38 13.11 12.66
C MET A 70 24.54 12.42 13.73
N ASP A 71 24.88 12.51 15.01
CA ASP A 71 24.07 11.94 16.09
C ASP A 71 22.62 12.47 16.10
N ARG A 72 22.43 13.77 15.82
CA ARG A 72 21.10 14.37 15.69
C ARG A 72 20.32 13.85 14.50
N ILE A 73 20.97 13.74 13.33
CA ILE A 73 20.36 13.18 12.12
C ILE A 73 19.92 11.75 12.38
N GLN A 74 20.77 10.93 12.98
CA GLN A 74 20.46 9.53 13.28
C GLN A 74 19.25 9.37 14.20
N LYS A 75 19.10 10.31 15.14
CA LYS A 75 18.00 10.33 16.11
C LYS A 75 16.74 11.02 15.61
N SER A 76 16.77 11.67 14.44
CA SER A 76 15.61 12.42 13.97
C SER A 76 14.49 11.50 13.49
N GLY A 77 13.24 11.89 13.76
CA GLY A 77 12.07 11.16 13.29
C GLY A 77 12.00 11.14 11.75
N ILE A 78 12.21 12.29 11.13
CA ILE A 78 12.11 12.49 9.68
C ILE A 78 13.34 13.25 9.16
N LEU A 79 13.80 12.91 7.96
CA LEU A 79 14.80 13.67 7.21
C LEU A 79 14.15 14.35 5.99
N ILE A 80 14.24 15.66 5.90
CA ILE A 80 13.86 16.48 4.75
C ILE A 80 15.14 16.83 3.99
N SER A 81 15.26 16.38 2.75
CA SER A 81 16.39 16.71 1.87
C SER A 81 15.95 17.71 0.81
N ILE A 82 16.42 18.95 0.92
CA ILE A 82 16.11 20.03 -0.03
C ILE A 82 17.17 20.03 -1.13
N LEU A 83 16.83 19.40 -2.25
CA LEU A 83 17.70 19.17 -3.38
C LEU A 83 17.76 20.38 -4.31
N SER A 84 18.99 20.77 -4.63
CA SER A 84 19.36 21.80 -5.59
C SER A 84 20.66 21.38 -6.29
N PRO A 85 21.03 22.01 -7.43
CA PRO A 85 22.34 21.79 -8.03
C PRO A 85 23.51 22.03 -7.06
N ARG A 86 23.35 22.90 -6.04
CA ARG A 86 24.39 23.08 -5.02
C ARG A 86 24.43 21.92 -4.03
N TYR A 87 23.27 21.41 -3.62
CA TYR A 87 23.15 20.27 -2.71
C TYR A 87 23.95 19.06 -3.22
N LEU A 88 23.79 18.72 -4.51
CA LEU A 88 24.51 17.61 -5.14
C LEU A 88 26.03 17.78 -5.20
N LYS A 89 26.52 19.03 -5.12
CA LYS A 89 27.96 19.36 -5.07
C LYS A 89 28.46 19.51 -3.64
N SER A 90 27.64 19.22 -2.64
CA SER A 90 27.99 19.33 -1.22
C SER A 90 28.25 17.93 -0.68
N GLU A 91 29.52 17.57 -0.51
CA GLU A 91 29.90 16.27 0.08
C GLU A 91 29.24 16.03 1.44
N TRP A 92 29.08 17.11 2.21
CA TRP A 92 28.41 17.08 3.50
C TRP A 92 26.94 16.66 3.39
N CYS A 93 26.16 17.34 2.55
CA CYS A 93 24.73 17.07 2.38
C CYS A 93 24.48 15.64 1.86
N SER A 94 25.28 15.21 0.87
CA SER A 94 25.19 13.83 0.37
C SER A 94 25.50 12.81 1.45
N ARG A 95 26.52 13.05 2.29
CA ARG A 95 26.88 12.16 3.39
C ARG A 95 25.78 12.06 4.45
N GLU A 96 25.15 13.17 4.81
CA GLU A 96 24.01 13.18 5.76
C GLU A 96 22.85 12.29 5.27
N LEU A 97 22.48 12.43 4.00
CA LEU A 97 21.42 11.65 3.37
C LEU A 97 21.76 10.16 3.35
N THR A 98 22.95 9.81 2.85
CA THR A 98 23.41 8.42 2.74
C THR A 98 23.48 7.74 4.11
N GLU A 99 23.98 8.43 5.14
CA GLU A 99 24.11 7.87 6.49
C GLU A 99 22.74 7.61 7.13
N PHE A 100 21.84 8.60 7.06
CA PHE A 100 20.47 8.43 7.57
C PHE A 100 19.77 7.26 6.87
N TYR A 101 19.82 7.23 5.53
CA TYR A 101 19.20 6.18 4.73
C TYR A 101 19.72 4.79 5.11
N ASN A 102 21.04 4.61 5.11
CA ASN A 102 21.68 3.32 5.40
C ASN A 102 21.36 2.82 6.82
N GLN A 103 21.34 3.72 7.80
CA GLN A 103 21.07 3.33 9.18
C GLN A 103 19.60 2.93 9.38
N GLN A 104 18.66 3.72 8.86
CA GLN A 104 17.23 3.39 8.97
C GLN A 104 16.88 2.14 8.15
N GLN A 105 17.56 1.91 7.01
CA GLN A 105 17.40 0.69 6.24
C GLN A 105 17.89 -0.54 7.03
N LYS A 106 19.07 -0.46 7.66
CA LYS A 106 19.59 -1.54 8.53
C LYS A 106 18.70 -1.81 9.74
N ALA A 107 18.07 -0.78 10.29
CA ALA A 107 17.14 -0.90 11.41
C ALA A 107 15.74 -1.38 10.99
N GLY A 108 15.46 -1.50 9.69
CA GLY A 108 14.13 -1.86 9.18
C GLY A 108 13.08 -0.77 9.40
N THR A 109 13.50 0.47 9.66
CA THR A 109 12.65 1.61 10.02
C THR A 109 12.61 2.68 8.94
N LEU A 110 13.29 2.49 7.81
CA LEU A 110 13.29 3.45 6.69
C LEU A 110 11.88 3.71 6.17
N VAL A 111 11.06 2.66 6.11
CA VAL A 111 9.64 2.70 5.76
C VAL A 111 8.83 2.35 7.00
N ILE A 112 7.84 3.18 7.33
CA ILE A 112 6.93 3.00 8.46
C ILE A 112 5.54 2.64 7.92
N GLY A 113 4.91 1.63 8.52
CA GLY A 113 3.68 1.04 7.99
C GLY A 113 3.95 0.33 6.66
N ASP A 114 2.99 0.38 5.74
CA ASP A 114 3.12 -0.33 4.46
C ASP A 114 4.01 0.42 3.44
N HIS A 115 4.09 1.77 3.50
CA HIS A 115 4.64 2.61 2.40
C HIS A 115 5.29 3.97 2.74
N LYS A 116 5.34 4.42 4.01
CA LYS A 116 5.76 5.80 4.29
C LYS A 116 7.26 5.88 4.60
N ALA A 117 8.05 6.40 3.65
CA ALA A 117 9.47 6.65 3.84
C ALA A 117 9.72 7.78 4.86
N ARG A 118 10.74 7.62 5.72
CA ARG A 118 11.20 8.66 6.64
C ARG A 118 12.07 9.74 6.00
N VAL A 119 12.34 9.61 4.71
CA VAL A 119 13.05 10.59 3.90
C VAL A 119 12.08 11.29 2.98
N PHE A 120 11.99 12.61 3.09
CA PHE A 120 11.20 13.47 2.22
C PHE A 120 12.13 14.17 1.23
N LYS A 121 11.93 13.88 -0.06
CA LYS A 121 12.63 14.54 -1.17
C LYS A 121 11.91 15.85 -1.52
N ILE A 122 12.57 16.98 -1.35
CA ILE A 122 12.06 18.29 -1.78
C ILE A 122 12.98 18.78 -2.89
N VAL A 123 12.48 18.95 -4.11
CA VAL A 123 13.28 19.46 -5.23
C VAL A 123 13.02 20.96 -5.37
N LYS A 124 13.95 21.77 -4.87
CA LYS A 124 13.82 23.24 -4.92
C LYS A 124 14.09 23.77 -6.33
N THR A 125 15.10 23.24 -7.00
CA THR A 125 15.50 23.62 -8.35
C THR A 125 15.54 22.37 -9.20
N SER A 126 15.01 22.43 -10.43
CA SER A 126 14.96 21.28 -11.34
C SER A 126 16.32 20.58 -11.49
N ILE A 127 16.31 19.26 -11.27
CA ILE A 127 17.45 18.36 -11.37
C ILE A 127 17.02 17.17 -12.22
N ALA A 128 17.89 16.72 -13.12
CA ALA A 128 17.66 15.51 -13.89
C ALA A 128 17.74 14.26 -12.99
N LEU A 129 16.84 13.29 -13.20
CA LEU A 129 16.68 12.13 -12.32
C LEU A 129 17.98 11.32 -12.16
N ASP A 130 18.79 11.21 -13.21
CA ASP A 130 20.10 10.53 -13.24
C ASP A 130 21.17 11.20 -12.37
N LYS A 131 20.94 12.45 -11.97
CA LYS A 131 21.83 13.21 -11.09
C LYS A 131 21.38 13.20 -9.63
N LEU A 132 20.20 12.67 -9.33
CA LEU A 132 19.74 12.54 -7.96
C LEU A 132 20.53 11.45 -7.23
N PRO A 133 20.74 11.58 -5.91
CA PRO A 133 21.28 10.48 -5.10
C PRO A 133 20.36 9.25 -5.18
N GLN A 134 20.96 8.07 -5.25
CA GLN A 134 20.24 6.80 -5.41
C GLN A 134 19.19 6.59 -4.31
N GLU A 135 19.50 7.03 -3.08
CA GLU A 135 18.66 6.94 -1.88
C GLU A 135 17.29 7.62 -2.02
N VAL A 136 17.20 8.63 -2.88
CA VAL A 136 15.98 9.45 -3.08
C VAL A 136 15.48 9.43 -4.52
N GLN A 137 16.18 8.73 -5.40
CA GLN A 137 15.83 8.65 -6.82
C GLN A 137 14.46 7.98 -7.00
N GLU A 138 14.21 6.90 -6.27
CA GLU A 138 12.94 6.15 -6.35
C GLU A 138 11.78 6.82 -5.59
N LEU A 139 12.06 7.67 -4.59
CA LEU A 139 11.01 8.30 -3.78
C LEU A 139 10.17 9.28 -4.61
N ILE A 140 8.85 9.32 -4.39
CA ILE A 140 8.06 10.49 -4.83
C ILE A 140 8.45 11.68 -3.95
N GLY A 141 8.76 12.80 -4.60
CA GLY A 141 9.17 14.03 -3.93
C GLY A 141 8.14 15.16 -4.09
N TYR A 142 8.50 16.31 -3.55
CA TYR A 142 7.75 17.55 -3.67
C TYR A 142 8.57 18.52 -4.50
N ASP A 143 8.08 18.81 -5.70
CA ASP A 143 8.71 19.77 -6.59
C ASP A 143 8.28 21.18 -6.20
N PHE A 144 9.24 21.98 -5.74
CA PHE A 144 9.08 23.40 -5.47
C PHE A 144 9.58 24.23 -6.66
N PHE A 145 9.29 23.76 -7.87
CA PHE A 145 9.49 24.49 -9.11
C PHE A 145 8.40 24.11 -10.13
N LYS A 146 8.21 24.95 -11.14
CA LYS A 146 7.38 24.68 -12.32
C LYS A 146 8.12 25.09 -13.59
N PHE A 147 7.75 24.53 -14.73
CA PHE A 147 8.29 25.02 -16.01
C PHE A 147 7.40 26.15 -16.54
N ASP A 148 8.02 27.24 -16.99
CA ASP A 148 7.31 28.28 -17.73
C ASP A 148 6.94 27.83 -19.15
N GLU A 149 6.14 28.62 -19.87
CA GLU A 149 5.75 28.35 -21.27
C GLU A 149 6.96 28.15 -22.22
N ARG A 150 8.16 28.60 -21.81
CA ARG A 150 9.41 28.45 -22.57
C ARG A 150 10.24 27.25 -22.10
N GLY A 151 9.69 26.40 -21.24
CA GLY A 151 10.35 25.23 -20.69
C GLY A 151 11.48 25.55 -19.71
N ARG A 152 11.51 26.76 -19.11
CA ARG A 152 12.51 27.11 -18.11
C ARG A 152 11.98 26.84 -16.70
N PRO A 153 12.76 26.20 -15.82
CA PRO A 153 12.34 25.97 -14.45
C PRO A 153 12.27 27.30 -13.70
N GLN A 154 11.16 27.51 -13.01
CA GLN A 154 10.89 28.62 -12.10
C GLN A 154 10.62 28.07 -10.72
N GLU A 155 11.42 28.48 -9.74
CA GLU A 155 11.24 28.08 -8.34
C GLU A 155 9.93 28.66 -7.78
N LEU A 156 9.23 27.86 -6.98
CA LEU A 156 8.09 28.31 -6.21
C LEU A 156 8.62 29.12 -5.02
N ASP A 157 8.34 30.41 -5.05
CA ASP A 157 8.73 31.35 -4.02
C ASP A 157 7.62 32.40 -3.87
N GLU A 158 7.14 32.59 -2.64
CA GLU A 158 6.17 33.62 -2.26
C GLU A 158 6.61 35.05 -2.66
N MET A 159 7.91 35.28 -2.87
CA MET A 159 8.44 36.57 -3.32
C MET A 159 8.18 36.90 -4.80
N TYR A 160 7.76 35.92 -5.61
CA TYR A 160 7.53 36.11 -7.06
C TYR A 160 6.08 36.40 -7.45
N GLY A 161 5.22 36.69 -6.47
CA GLY A 161 3.85 37.19 -6.68
C GLY A 161 2.76 36.18 -6.29
N PRO A 162 1.47 36.57 -6.41
CA PRO A 162 0.35 35.81 -5.84
C PRO A 162 0.21 34.37 -6.37
N GLU A 163 0.50 34.15 -7.65
CA GLU A 163 0.43 32.82 -8.26
C GLU A 163 1.53 31.89 -7.74
N ALA A 164 2.75 32.41 -7.58
CA ALA A 164 3.88 31.66 -7.05
C ALA A 164 3.71 31.40 -5.54
N GLU A 165 3.16 32.37 -4.81
CA GLU A 165 2.77 32.23 -3.41
C GLU A 165 1.71 31.13 -3.24
N TYR A 166 0.63 31.15 -4.04
CA TYR A 166 -0.40 30.12 -4.00
C TYR A 166 0.18 28.73 -4.26
N ALA A 167 0.98 28.58 -5.31
CA ALA A 167 1.62 27.31 -5.65
C ALA A 167 2.58 26.82 -4.55
N PHE A 168 3.36 27.73 -3.95
CA PHE A 168 4.24 27.41 -2.82
C PHE A 168 3.43 26.89 -1.62
N TRP A 169 2.38 27.60 -1.21
CA TRP A 169 1.54 27.19 -0.08
C TRP A 169 0.80 25.89 -0.34
N ALA A 170 0.34 25.67 -1.57
CA ALA A 170 -0.28 24.41 -1.98
C ALA A 170 0.69 23.24 -1.75
N ARG A 171 1.92 23.32 -2.27
CA ARG A 171 2.94 22.26 -2.12
C ARG A 171 3.40 22.07 -0.68
N LEU A 172 3.60 23.16 0.06
CA LEU A 172 3.96 23.14 1.48
C LEU A 172 2.88 22.48 2.33
N ASN A 173 1.61 22.73 2.00
CA ASN A 173 0.50 22.13 2.71
C ASN A 173 0.48 20.60 2.55
N ASP A 174 0.78 20.10 1.35
CA ASP A 174 0.86 18.64 1.07
C ASP A 174 1.93 18.00 1.92
N LEU A 175 3.13 18.60 1.86
CA LEU A 175 4.28 18.17 2.64
C LEU A 175 3.98 18.16 4.14
N ALA A 176 3.31 19.20 4.65
CA ALA A 176 2.95 19.29 6.06
C ALA A 176 1.97 18.19 6.50
N TYR A 177 0.99 17.83 5.65
CA TYR A 177 0.05 16.74 5.95
C TYR A 177 0.75 15.38 5.98
N ASP A 178 1.62 15.09 5.01
CA ASP A 178 2.34 13.82 4.96
C ASP A 178 3.35 13.68 6.11
N ILE A 179 4.03 14.77 6.48
CA ILE A 179 4.90 14.81 7.66
C ILE A 179 4.11 14.58 8.94
N ALA A 180 2.96 15.26 9.11
CA ALA A 180 2.15 15.11 10.31
C ALA A 180 1.67 13.66 10.49
N GLN A 181 1.17 13.04 9.41
CA GLN A 181 0.77 11.63 9.42
C GLN A 181 1.93 10.71 9.81
N LEU A 182 3.12 10.92 9.25
CA LEU A 182 4.27 10.08 9.60
C LEU A 182 4.72 10.29 11.05
N LEU A 183 4.72 11.53 11.55
CA LEU A 183 5.05 11.80 12.97
C LEU A 183 4.04 11.13 13.91
N ASP A 184 2.75 11.18 13.59
CA ASP A 184 1.72 10.50 14.38
C ASP A 184 1.90 8.97 14.34
N LEU A 185 2.25 8.39 13.18
CA LEU A 185 2.59 6.97 13.07
C LEU A 185 3.84 6.58 13.88
N LEU A 186 4.83 7.45 13.97
CA LEU A 186 6.05 7.23 14.74
C LEU A 186 5.81 7.32 16.26
N GLU A 187 4.94 8.22 16.71
CA GLU A 187 4.60 8.39 18.13
C GLU A 187 3.64 7.31 18.64
N THR A 188 2.67 6.95 17.82
CA THR A 188 1.71 5.91 18.15
C THR A 188 2.37 4.58 17.83
N LYS A 189 3.06 3.95 18.80
CA LYS A 189 3.48 2.53 18.68
C LYS A 189 2.26 1.64 18.39
N ALA A 190 1.93 1.51 17.11
CA ALA A 190 0.83 0.78 16.50
C ALA A 190 -0.47 0.65 17.35
N LYS A 191 -1.34 1.66 17.30
CA LYS A 191 -2.80 1.41 17.35
C LYS A 191 -3.32 1.53 15.93
N ILE A 192 -3.30 0.41 15.22
CA ILE A 192 -3.83 0.29 13.86
C ILE A 192 -5.35 0.45 13.96
N ALA A 193 -5.85 1.63 13.60
CA ALA A 193 -7.20 1.71 13.06
C ALA A 193 -7.22 0.84 11.79
N SER A 194 -8.31 0.10 11.57
CA SER A 194 -8.46 -0.79 10.42
C SER A 194 -7.98 -0.11 9.14
N PRO A 195 -7.03 -0.70 8.37
CA PRO A 195 -6.42 -0.04 7.24
C PRO A 195 -7.49 0.30 6.20
N LYS A 196 -7.56 1.58 5.82
CA LYS A 196 -8.40 2.04 4.72
C LYS A 196 -7.90 1.42 3.41
N PRO A 197 -8.78 1.19 2.42
CA PRO A 197 -8.39 0.63 1.14
C PRO A 197 -7.36 1.54 0.45
N MET A 198 -6.34 0.95 -0.17
CA MET A 198 -5.36 1.72 -0.95
C MET A 198 -5.98 2.19 -2.28
N VAL A 199 -5.54 3.36 -2.73
CA VAL A 199 -6.02 4.00 -3.97
C VAL A 199 -4.86 4.18 -4.92
N TYR A 200 -4.98 3.65 -6.13
CA TYR A 200 -4.04 3.91 -7.19
C TYR A 200 -4.42 5.22 -7.89
N LEU A 201 -3.55 6.22 -7.87
CA LEU A 201 -3.71 7.50 -8.55
C LEU A 201 -2.64 7.62 -9.65
N ALA A 202 -3.06 7.36 -10.88
CA ALA A 202 -2.17 7.27 -12.04
C ALA A 202 -1.36 8.56 -12.25
N GLU A 203 -0.13 8.41 -12.74
CA GLU A 203 0.66 9.55 -13.24
C GLU A 203 -0.03 10.15 -14.46
N THR A 204 -0.01 11.48 -14.55
CA THR A 204 -0.68 12.26 -15.58
C THR A 204 0.26 13.28 -16.24
N ILE A 205 -0.24 13.98 -17.25
CA ILE A 205 0.49 15.04 -17.94
C ILE A 205 0.71 16.26 -17.04
N SER A 206 1.71 17.08 -17.35
CA SER A 206 2.10 18.24 -16.53
C SER A 206 0.97 19.23 -16.25
N GLU A 207 0.05 19.41 -17.20
CA GLU A 207 -1.11 20.31 -17.07
C GLU A 207 -2.09 19.86 -15.97
N LEU A 208 -2.24 18.55 -15.77
CA LEU A 208 -3.17 17.96 -14.81
C LEU A 208 -2.53 17.60 -13.46
N GLN A 209 -1.28 18.02 -13.23
CA GLN A 209 -0.57 17.70 -11.99
C GLN A 209 -1.20 18.39 -10.78
N ASP A 210 -1.69 19.62 -10.92
CA ASP A 210 -2.32 20.33 -9.80
C ASP A 210 -3.65 19.68 -9.38
N GLU A 211 -4.46 19.21 -10.34
CA GLU A 211 -5.68 18.43 -10.11
C GLU A 211 -5.36 17.08 -9.46
N ARG A 212 -4.32 16.39 -9.96
CA ARG A 212 -3.85 15.13 -9.38
C ARG A 212 -3.43 15.31 -7.93
N ASP A 213 -2.63 16.32 -7.63
CA ASP A 213 -2.17 16.59 -6.28
C ASP A 213 -3.29 17.09 -5.37
N ALA A 214 -4.30 17.78 -5.91
CA ALA A 214 -5.54 18.08 -5.20
C ALA A 214 -6.26 16.80 -4.76
N ILE A 215 -6.38 15.79 -5.62
CA ILE A 215 -6.97 14.48 -5.27
C ILE A 215 -6.10 13.73 -4.26
N ARG A 216 -4.78 13.67 -4.48
CA ARG A 216 -3.83 13.02 -3.56
C ARG A 216 -3.95 13.58 -2.15
N ARG A 217 -3.88 14.91 -2.01
CA ARG A 217 -4.06 15.62 -0.74
C ARG A 217 -5.34 15.21 -0.03
N ASP A 218 -6.43 15.20 -0.80
CA ASP A 218 -7.75 15.00 -0.26
C ASP A 218 -7.92 13.56 0.24
N LEU A 219 -7.45 12.57 -0.53
CA LEU A 219 -7.38 11.16 -0.12
C LEU A 219 -6.53 10.97 1.13
N GLN A 220 -5.32 11.54 1.16
CA GLN A 220 -4.42 11.45 2.30
C GLN A 220 -5.01 12.10 3.55
N ARG A 221 -5.67 13.26 3.42
CA ARG A 221 -6.38 13.93 4.53
C ARG A 221 -7.47 13.06 5.14
N HIS A 222 -8.12 12.22 4.32
CA HIS A 222 -9.13 11.27 4.77
C HIS A 222 -8.55 9.90 5.18
N GLY A 223 -7.22 9.78 5.26
CA GLY A 223 -6.49 8.61 5.78
C GLY A 223 -6.28 7.47 4.78
N TYR A 224 -6.48 7.71 3.47
CA TYR A 224 -6.22 6.70 2.45
C TYR A 224 -4.75 6.70 2.03
N THR A 225 -4.19 5.51 1.83
CA THR A 225 -2.86 5.34 1.22
C THR A 225 -2.99 5.47 -0.29
N VAL A 226 -2.20 6.37 -0.89
CA VAL A 226 -2.20 6.64 -2.33
C VAL A 226 -0.95 6.04 -2.96
N LEU A 227 -1.14 5.18 -3.94
CA LEU A 227 -0.10 4.59 -4.79
C LEU A 227 -0.15 5.21 -6.20
N PRO A 228 0.93 5.18 -7.01
CA PRO A 228 2.26 4.74 -6.61
C PRO A 228 2.86 5.70 -5.58
N ASP A 229 3.74 5.17 -4.73
CA ASP A 229 4.52 5.90 -3.71
C ASP A 229 5.98 6.15 -4.14
N ARG A 230 6.35 5.62 -5.30
CA ARG A 230 7.67 5.71 -5.95
C ARG A 230 7.55 6.01 -7.46
N ILE A 231 8.63 6.46 -8.08
CA ILE A 231 8.65 6.83 -9.50
C ILE A 231 8.39 5.59 -10.38
N LEU A 232 7.55 5.75 -11.40
CA LEU A 232 7.26 4.69 -12.37
C LEU A 232 8.50 4.37 -13.23
N PRO A 233 8.88 3.09 -13.36
CA PRO A 233 9.90 2.69 -14.32
C PRO A 233 9.52 3.10 -15.75
N LEU A 234 10.50 3.49 -16.57
CA LEU A 234 10.26 3.90 -17.96
C LEU A 234 10.61 2.80 -18.96
N VAL A 235 10.84 1.57 -18.53
CA VAL A 235 11.09 0.41 -19.39
C VAL A 235 9.89 -0.52 -19.36
N ARG A 236 9.37 -0.94 -20.52
CA ARG A 236 8.12 -1.73 -20.64
C ARG A 236 8.01 -2.87 -19.61
N SER A 237 8.98 -3.79 -19.55
CA SER A 237 8.88 -4.98 -18.71
C SER A 237 8.80 -4.67 -17.21
N GLU A 238 9.61 -3.71 -16.77
CA GLU A 238 9.65 -3.27 -15.37
C GLU A 238 8.38 -2.48 -15.01
N LEU A 239 7.97 -1.58 -15.90
CA LEU A 239 6.75 -0.79 -15.76
C LEU A 239 5.51 -1.67 -15.63
N GLU A 240 5.32 -2.64 -16.53
CA GLU A 240 4.14 -3.50 -16.50
C GLU A 240 4.09 -4.38 -15.24
N ALA A 241 5.24 -4.92 -14.80
CA ALA A 241 5.32 -5.70 -13.57
C ALA A 241 5.01 -4.84 -12.34
N PHE A 242 5.61 -3.65 -12.27
CA PHE A 242 5.39 -2.67 -11.22
C PHE A 242 3.92 -2.26 -11.10
N LEU A 243 3.31 -1.89 -12.23
CA LEU A 243 1.91 -1.45 -12.26
C LEU A 243 0.95 -2.56 -11.83
N ARG A 244 1.21 -3.83 -12.22
CA ARG A 244 0.38 -4.96 -11.79
C ARG A 244 0.44 -5.17 -10.29
N ASP A 245 1.62 -5.08 -9.69
CA ASP A 245 1.80 -5.22 -8.25
C ASP A 245 1.05 -4.11 -7.49
N GLU A 246 1.32 -2.84 -7.81
CA GLU A 246 0.73 -1.68 -7.14
C GLU A 246 -0.80 -1.64 -7.29
N ILE A 247 -1.32 -1.83 -8.50
CA ILE A 247 -2.77 -1.73 -8.76
C ILE A 247 -3.52 -2.89 -8.09
N THR A 248 -2.95 -4.10 -8.03
CA THR A 248 -3.59 -5.27 -7.38
C THR A 248 -3.84 -5.06 -5.89
N ARG A 249 -3.02 -4.21 -5.25
CA ARG A 249 -3.10 -3.88 -3.82
C ARG A 249 -4.14 -2.80 -3.53
N CYS A 250 -4.65 -2.14 -4.57
CA CYS A 250 -5.64 -1.08 -4.48
C CYS A 250 -7.07 -1.59 -4.67
N LYS A 251 -8.06 -0.84 -4.18
CA LYS A 251 -9.48 -1.10 -4.47
C LYS A 251 -10.05 -0.18 -5.53
N VAL A 252 -9.47 0.99 -5.69
CA VAL A 252 -9.86 1.98 -6.70
C VAL A 252 -8.61 2.44 -7.43
N SER A 253 -8.70 2.54 -8.75
CA SER A 253 -7.71 3.16 -9.64
C SER A 253 -8.31 4.42 -10.26
N VAL A 254 -7.59 5.53 -10.21
CA VAL A 254 -8.03 6.85 -10.67
C VAL A 254 -7.07 7.32 -11.76
N HIS A 255 -7.63 7.68 -12.92
CA HIS A 255 -6.87 8.13 -14.09
C HIS A 255 -7.37 9.49 -14.54
N LEU A 256 -6.50 10.50 -14.53
CA LEU A 256 -6.78 11.82 -15.09
C LEU A 256 -6.21 11.91 -16.50
N LEU A 257 -7.07 12.12 -17.49
CA LEU A 257 -6.72 12.19 -18.91
C LEU A 257 -6.96 13.61 -19.43
N GLY A 258 -5.96 14.14 -20.13
CA GLY A 258 -6.02 15.46 -20.75
C GLY A 258 -5.72 15.41 -22.26
N PRO A 259 -5.57 16.59 -22.90
CA PRO A 259 -5.45 16.71 -24.36
C PRO A 259 -4.09 16.28 -24.92
N GLU A 260 -3.07 16.15 -24.07
CA GLU A 260 -1.71 15.79 -24.48
C GLU A 260 -1.44 14.29 -24.39
N TYR A 261 -0.65 13.75 -25.33
CA TYR A 261 -0.36 12.31 -25.40
C TYR A 261 0.52 11.81 -24.24
N GLY A 262 1.44 12.65 -23.77
CA GLY A 262 2.37 12.32 -22.67
C GLY A 262 3.61 11.54 -23.10
N ILE A 263 4.36 11.07 -22.10
CA ILE A 263 5.64 10.37 -22.26
C ILE A 263 5.39 8.94 -22.77
N VAL A 264 6.21 8.46 -23.71
CA VAL A 264 6.21 7.06 -24.18
C VAL A 264 7.38 6.32 -23.53
N PRO A 265 7.12 5.33 -22.67
CA PRO A 265 8.16 4.48 -22.10
C PRO A 265 9.01 3.75 -23.16
N GLU A 266 10.25 3.44 -22.83
CA GLU A 266 11.12 2.66 -23.67
C GLU A 266 10.55 1.26 -23.91
N GLY A 267 10.54 0.87 -25.19
CA GLY A 267 9.98 -0.39 -25.64
C GLY A 267 8.46 -0.39 -25.74
N THR A 268 7.74 0.73 -25.51
CA THR A 268 6.30 0.87 -25.79
C THR A 268 6.04 1.73 -27.02
N GLU A 269 4.88 1.54 -27.65
CA GLU A 269 4.31 2.49 -28.63
C GLU A 269 3.23 3.38 -28.00
N GLU A 270 2.77 2.99 -26.80
CA GLU A 270 1.72 3.63 -26.02
C GLU A 270 2.35 4.57 -24.99
N SER A 271 1.68 5.69 -24.71
CA SER A 271 2.09 6.59 -23.63
C SER A 271 1.86 5.98 -22.24
N LEU A 272 2.55 6.53 -21.24
CA LEU A 272 2.49 6.09 -19.86
C LEU A 272 1.05 6.09 -19.30
N THR A 273 0.22 7.05 -19.68
CA THR A 273 -1.19 7.14 -19.27
C THR A 273 -2.02 5.99 -19.86
N ILE A 274 -1.77 5.63 -21.13
CA ILE A 274 -2.43 4.51 -21.82
C ILE A 274 -2.03 3.18 -21.17
N VAL A 275 -0.74 2.96 -20.92
CA VAL A 275 -0.23 1.72 -20.30
C VAL A 275 -0.85 1.52 -18.91
N GLN A 276 -0.86 2.57 -18.07
CA GLN A 276 -1.50 2.53 -16.76
C GLN A 276 -2.99 2.21 -16.85
N ASN A 277 -3.71 2.87 -17.75
CA ASN A 277 -5.15 2.65 -17.92
C ASN A 277 -5.48 1.24 -18.42
N ARG A 278 -4.68 0.71 -19.36
CA ARG A 278 -4.83 -0.65 -19.90
C ARG A 278 -4.65 -1.71 -18.83
N ILE A 279 -3.61 -1.60 -18.00
CA ILE A 279 -3.36 -2.56 -16.92
C ILE A 279 -4.47 -2.48 -15.87
N ALA A 280 -4.91 -1.27 -15.50
CA ALA A 280 -6.04 -1.09 -14.60
C ALA A 280 -7.33 -1.72 -15.15
N ARG A 281 -7.58 -1.60 -16.46
CA ARG A 281 -8.70 -2.26 -17.13
C ARG A 281 -8.61 -3.78 -17.04
N ASP A 282 -7.44 -4.35 -17.35
CA ASP A 282 -7.25 -5.80 -17.36
C ASP A 282 -7.41 -6.40 -15.95
N LEU A 283 -6.99 -5.67 -14.90
CA LEU A 283 -7.21 -6.04 -13.50
C LEU A 283 -8.67 -5.81 -13.04
N GLY A 284 -9.33 -4.79 -13.58
CA GLY A 284 -10.74 -4.48 -13.33
C GLY A 284 -11.68 -5.60 -13.80
N LYS A 285 -11.39 -6.22 -14.96
CA LYS A 285 -12.14 -7.39 -15.48
C LYS A 285 -12.17 -8.59 -14.53
N ALA A 286 -11.18 -8.72 -13.65
CA ALA A 286 -11.15 -9.76 -12.62
C ALA A 286 -11.98 -9.40 -11.37
N GLY A 287 -12.71 -8.26 -11.39
CA GLY A 287 -13.52 -7.77 -10.28
C GLY A 287 -12.73 -7.27 -9.06
N LYS A 288 -11.41 -7.06 -9.22
CA LYS A 288 -10.50 -6.78 -8.10
C LYS A 288 -10.37 -5.28 -7.78
N VAL A 289 -10.52 -4.42 -8.79
CA VAL A 289 -10.23 -2.98 -8.70
C VAL A 289 -11.27 -2.20 -9.48
N ALA A 290 -11.93 -1.23 -8.84
CA ALA A 290 -12.80 -0.28 -9.52
C ALA A 290 -11.95 0.75 -10.29
N ARG A 291 -12.35 1.12 -11.50
CA ARG A 291 -11.59 2.05 -12.35
C ARG A 291 -12.36 3.34 -12.58
N LEU A 292 -11.83 4.46 -12.12
CA LEU A 292 -12.38 5.79 -12.33
C LEU A 292 -11.50 6.55 -13.30
N ILE A 293 -12.10 7.04 -14.38
CA ILE A 293 -11.40 7.77 -15.43
C ILE A 293 -12.07 9.13 -15.54
N TRP A 294 -11.29 10.17 -15.34
CA TRP A 294 -11.72 11.54 -15.55
C TRP A 294 -11.03 12.10 -16.78
N ILE A 295 -11.81 12.69 -17.67
CA ILE A 295 -11.33 13.33 -18.88
C ILE A 295 -11.62 14.81 -18.75
N GLN A 296 -10.58 15.64 -18.91
CA GLN A 296 -10.72 17.10 -18.91
C GLN A 296 -11.73 17.54 -19.98
N ALA A 297 -12.63 18.46 -19.63
CA ALA A 297 -13.56 19.02 -20.61
C ALA A 297 -12.79 19.70 -21.77
N ASP A 298 -13.32 19.59 -22.98
CA ASP A 298 -12.71 20.12 -24.21
C ASP A 298 -11.30 19.56 -24.51
N SER A 299 -10.98 18.36 -24.03
CA SER A 299 -9.67 17.71 -24.23
C SER A 299 -9.44 17.11 -25.63
N ASP A 300 -10.27 17.43 -26.62
CA ASP A 300 -10.04 16.96 -27.99
C ASP A 300 -8.79 17.66 -28.55
N GLY A 301 -7.65 16.99 -28.35
CA GLY A 301 -6.32 17.52 -28.63
C GLY A 301 -5.97 17.56 -30.13
N LYS A 302 -4.77 18.09 -30.41
CA LYS A 302 -4.19 18.15 -31.77
C LYS A 302 -3.53 16.84 -32.22
N ASP A 303 -3.16 15.95 -31.28
CA ASP A 303 -2.50 14.66 -31.58
C ASP A 303 -3.56 13.57 -31.83
N ALA A 304 -3.59 13.04 -33.05
CA ALA A 304 -4.53 12.01 -33.47
C ALA A 304 -4.46 10.72 -32.65
N ARG A 305 -3.30 10.37 -32.07
CA ARG A 305 -3.16 9.20 -31.19
C ARG A 305 -3.88 9.43 -29.86
N GLN A 306 -3.78 10.65 -29.32
CA GLN A 306 -4.47 11.01 -28.08
C GLN A 306 -5.98 11.07 -28.29
N THR A 307 -6.45 11.72 -29.37
CA THR A 307 -7.88 11.75 -29.71
C THR A 307 -8.45 10.33 -29.81
N ARG A 308 -7.74 9.43 -30.53
CA ARG A 308 -8.16 8.03 -30.66
C ARG A 308 -8.21 7.30 -29.32
N PHE A 309 -7.25 7.56 -28.43
CA PHE A 309 -7.25 6.96 -27.09
C PHE A 309 -8.43 7.45 -26.25
N LEU A 310 -8.70 8.75 -26.22
CA LEU A 310 -9.84 9.32 -25.50
C LEU A 310 -11.18 8.79 -26.04
N GLU A 311 -11.32 8.70 -27.37
CA GLU A 311 -12.48 8.07 -28.01
C GLU A 311 -12.64 6.61 -27.57
N GLN A 312 -11.55 5.83 -27.56
CA GLN A 312 -11.58 4.44 -27.12
C GLN A 312 -11.98 4.27 -25.65
N VAL A 313 -11.55 5.19 -24.78
CA VAL A 313 -11.93 5.20 -23.37
C VAL A 313 -13.41 5.52 -23.20
N ARG A 314 -13.95 6.48 -23.97
CA ARG A 314 -15.38 6.87 -23.95
C ARG A 314 -16.31 5.73 -24.35
N ILE A 315 -15.86 4.85 -25.25
CA ILE A 315 -16.64 3.70 -25.76
C ILE A 315 -16.18 2.35 -25.19
N ASP A 316 -15.36 2.35 -24.12
CA ASP A 316 -14.76 1.14 -23.57
C ASP A 316 -15.86 0.18 -23.06
N PRO A 317 -15.97 -1.05 -23.61
CA PRO A 317 -16.95 -2.04 -23.14
C PRO A 317 -16.79 -2.40 -21.65
N GLY A 318 -15.60 -2.17 -21.07
CA GLY A 318 -15.35 -2.38 -19.65
C GLY A 318 -16.03 -1.38 -18.71
N LEU A 319 -16.81 -0.42 -19.23
CA LEU A 319 -17.67 0.47 -18.43
C LEU A 319 -18.75 -0.30 -17.67
N ASP A 320 -19.29 -1.38 -18.26
CA ASP A 320 -20.29 -2.24 -17.60
C ASP A 320 -19.67 -3.13 -16.50
N GLU A 321 -18.33 -3.20 -16.41
CA GLU A 321 -17.56 -4.10 -15.53
C GLU A 321 -16.81 -3.35 -14.43
N GLY A 322 -17.41 -2.28 -13.89
CA GLY A 322 -16.89 -1.56 -12.73
C GLY A 322 -15.96 -0.38 -13.03
N ALA A 323 -16.04 0.17 -14.26
CA ALA A 323 -15.37 1.42 -14.61
C ALA A 323 -16.35 2.59 -14.79
N ASP A 324 -16.01 3.79 -14.32
CA ASP A 324 -16.73 5.02 -14.63
C ASP A 324 -15.85 5.96 -15.45
N VAL A 325 -16.41 6.57 -16.49
CA VAL A 325 -15.80 7.68 -17.23
C VAL A 325 -16.58 8.96 -16.95
N LEU A 326 -15.87 10.00 -16.53
CA LEU A 326 -16.44 11.29 -16.11
C LEU A 326 -15.83 12.42 -16.95
N GLU A 327 -16.69 13.19 -17.62
CA GLU A 327 -16.35 14.43 -18.33
C GLU A 327 -17.01 15.62 -17.63
N THR A 328 -16.80 15.71 -16.32
CA THR A 328 -17.47 16.66 -15.43
C THR A 328 -16.44 17.48 -14.65
N PRO A 329 -16.82 18.53 -13.91
CA PRO A 329 -15.88 19.23 -13.03
C PRO A 329 -15.21 18.27 -12.03
N LEU A 330 -13.96 18.57 -11.65
CA LEU A 330 -13.14 17.72 -10.76
C LEU A 330 -13.83 17.37 -9.42
N GLU A 331 -14.68 18.25 -8.90
CA GLU A 331 -15.41 18.02 -7.65
C GLU A 331 -16.43 16.86 -7.75
N GLU A 332 -17.01 16.64 -8.93
CA GLU A 332 -17.89 15.49 -9.17
C GLU A 332 -17.10 14.18 -9.18
N LEU A 333 -15.89 14.18 -9.75
CA LEU A 333 -14.98 13.03 -9.66
C LEU A 333 -14.68 12.67 -8.20
N LYS A 334 -14.38 13.66 -7.35
CA LYS A 334 -14.12 13.41 -5.92
C LYS A 334 -15.33 12.77 -5.25
N THR A 335 -16.53 13.24 -5.59
CA THR A 335 -17.79 12.69 -5.05
C THR A 335 -17.93 11.20 -5.41
N VAL A 336 -17.81 10.86 -6.69
CA VAL A 336 -17.88 9.47 -7.17
C VAL A 336 -16.74 8.62 -6.57
N LEU A 337 -15.53 9.17 -6.47
CA LEU A 337 -14.38 8.53 -5.83
C LEU A 337 -14.69 8.13 -4.39
N TYR A 338 -15.24 9.03 -3.57
CA TYR A 338 -15.61 8.69 -2.19
C TYR A 338 -16.79 7.75 -2.08
N GLU A 339 -17.73 7.75 -3.03
CA GLU A 339 -18.79 6.75 -3.07
C GLU A 339 -18.21 5.35 -3.31
N ARG A 340 -17.31 5.21 -4.29
CA ARG A 340 -16.59 3.95 -4.56
C ARG A 340 -15.72 3.53 -3.37
N LEU A 341 -15.01 4.48 -2.75
CA LEU A 341 -14.19 4.19 -1.57
C LEU A 341 -15.03 3.81 -0.37
N LYS A 342 -16.17 4.47 -0.11
CA LYS A 342 -17.11 4.04 0.94
C LYS A 342 -17.66 2.64 0.68
N ALA A 343 -17.98 2.31 -0.57
CA ALA A 343 -18.41 0.97 -0.93
C ALA A 343 -17.29 -0.08 -0.70
N ALA A 344 -16.03 0.31 -0.91
CA ALA A 344 -14.86 -0.53 -0.64
C ALA A 344 -14.42 -0.56 0.84
N GLU A 345 -14.71 0.50 1.60
CA GLU A 345 -14.47 0.65 3.04
C GLU A 345 -15.53 -0.06 3.86
N GLN A 346 -16.76 -0.15 3.34
CA GLN A 346 -17.74 -1.03 3.93
C GLN A 346 -17.08 -2.40 3.96
N PRO A 347 -16.81 -2.97 5.16
CA PRO A 347 -16.54 -4.38 5.19
C PRO A 347 -17.70 -4.98 4.42
N VAL A 348 -17.44 -5.94 3.52
CA VAL A 348 -18.46 -6.90 3.15
C VAL A 348 -19.18 -7.15 4.47
N VAL A 349 -20.46 -6.78 4.57
CA VAL A 349 -21.20 -6.99 5.81
C VAL A 349 -21.26 -8.50 5.90
N LEU A 350 -20.24 -9.06 6.54
CA LEU A 350 -20.06 -10.48 6.69
C LEU A 350 -21.23 -10.81 7.59
N ALA A 351 -22.20 -11.51 7.01
CA ALA A 351 -23.33 -12.03 7.76
C ALA A 351 -22.77 -12.60 9.07
N PRO A 352 -23.40 -12.32 10.22
CA PRO A 352 -22.90 -12.80 11.51
C PRO A 352 -22.51 -14.27 11.38
N LEU A 353 -21.35 -14.64 11.93
CA LEU A 353 -20.89 -16.02 11.95
C LEU A 353 -22.09 -16.90 12.34
N PRO A 354 -22.37 -17.96 11.57
CA PRO A 354 -23.58 -18.77 11.75
C PRO A 354 -23.75 -19.11 13.23
N THR A 355 -24.89 -18.77 13.83
CA THR A 355 -25.04 -18.82 15.31
C THR A 355 -25.08 -20.25 15.88
N ALA A 356 -25.15 -21.27 15.02
CA ALA A 356 -24.87 -22.69 15.28
C ALA A 356 -25.00 -23.47 13.95
N LEU A 357 -24.06 -24.38 13.65
CA LEU A 357 -24.32 -25.44 12.66
C LEU A 357 -25.14 -26.54 13.36
N SER A 358 -26.01 -27.26 12.67
CA SER A 358 -26.75 -28.35 13.34
C SER A 358 -25.79 -29.45 13.85
N SER A 359 -26.06 -29.99 15.05
CA SER A 359 -25.34 -31.10 15.71
C SER A 359 -25.03 -32.38 14.88
N ALA A 360 -25.49 -32.45 13.63
CA ALA A 360 -25.20 -33.53 12.72
C ALA A 360 -23.95 -33.31 11.84
N THR A 361 -23.41 -32.09 11.69
CA THR A 361 -22.31 -31.82 10.74
C THR A 361 -21.02 -32.46 11.21
N ARG A 362 -20.45 -33.37 10.43
CA ARG A 362 -19.22 -34.09 10.74
C ARG A 362 -18.03 -33.43 10.05
N VAL A 363 -17.10 -32.88 10.81
CA VAL A 363 -15.86 -32.29 10.29
C VAL A 363 -14.69 -33.19 10.66
N TYR A 364 -13.96 -33.67 9.65
CA TYR A 364 -12.72 -34.40 9.88
C TYR A 364 -11.54 -33.43 9.90
N LEU A 365 -10.94 -33.23 11.08
CA LEU A 365 -9.81 -32.33 11.29
C LEU A 365 -8.50 -33.11 11.21
N VAL A 366 -7.90 -33.16 10.02
CA VAL A 366 -6.68 -33.91 9.73
C VAL A 366 -5.47 -33.11 10.20
N CYS A 367 -4.58 -33.71 10.98
CA CYS A 367 -3.32 -33.09 11.40
C CYS A 367 -2.21 -34.14 11.55
N ASP A 368 -0.96 -33.69 11.55
CA ASP A 368 0.19 -34.52 11.91
C ASP A 368 0.18 -34.79 13.44
N ALA A 369 0.72 -35.93 13.89
CA ALA A 369 0.78 -36.27 15.31
C ALA A 369 1.48 -35.17 16.15
N ARG A 370 2.46 -34.47 15.55
CA ARG A 370 3.19 -33.35 16.18
C ARG A 370 2.35 -32.09 16.35
N ASP A 371 1.25 -31.97 15.62
CA ASP A 371 0.36 -30.80 15.64
C ASP A 371 -0.84 -30.98 16.58
N ARG A 372 -0.95 -32.11 17.27
CA ARG A 372 -2.10 -32.47 18.11
C ARG A 372 -2.45 -31.41 19.17
N GLU A 373 -1.46 -30.76 19.75
CA GLU A 373 -1.68 -29.69 20.73
C GLU A 373 -2.13 -28.39 20.05
N ALA A 374 -1.54 -28.05 18.91
CA ALA A 374 -1.82 -26.82 18.18
C ALA A 374 -3.23 -26.78 17.58
N VAL A 375 -3.83 -27.94 17.31
CA VAL A 375 -5.21 -28.04 16.78
C VAL A 375 -6.31 -27.97 17.83
N LYS A 376 -5.99 -28.00 19.14
CA LYS A 376 -7.01 -27.98 20.21
C LYS A 376 -7.94 -26.76 20.16
N PRO A 377 -7.45 -25.51 19.98
CA PRO A 377 -8.33 -24.35 19.89
C PRO A 377 -9.31 -24.45 18.71
N LEU A 378 -8.82 -24.95 17.58
CA LEU A 378 -9.60 -25.17 16.36
C LEU A 378 -10.69 -26.22 16.58
N GLN A 379 -10.33 -27.36 17.19
CA GLN A 379 -11.27 -28.41 17.54
C GLN A 379 -12.36 -27.92 18.50
N GLN A 380 -11.98 -27.14 19.52
CA GLN A 380 -12.91 -26.61 20.51
C GLN A 380 -13.88 -25.62 19.90
N TYR A 381 -13.41 -24.74 19.02
CA TYR A 381 -14.27 -23.77 18.34
C TYR A 381 -15.27 -24.45 17.38
N LEU A 382 -14.83 -25.42 16.58
CA LEU A 382 -15.75 -26.18 15.72
C LEU A 382 -16.83 -26.92 16.54
N LYS A 383 -16.49 -27.45 17.72
CA LYS A 383 -17.46 -28.04 18.65
C LYS A 383 -18.43 -27.00 19.23
N GLN A 384 -17.97 -25.76 19.50
CA GLN A 384 -18.84 -24.65 19.92
C GLN A 384 -19.82 -24.24 18.81
N GLN A 385 -19.43 -24.41 17.54
CA GLN A 385 -20.31 -24.29 16.38
C GLN A 385 -21.18 -25.54 16.16
N GLU A 386 -21.33 -26.41 17.17
CA GLU A 386 -22.13 -27.65 17.15
C GLU A 386 -21.68 -28.70 16.11
N CYS A 387 -20.46 -28.61 15.55
CA CYS A 387 -19.92 -29.66 14.69
C CYS A 387 -19.41 -30.88 15.49
N LYS A 388 -19.61 -32.07 14.93
CA LYS A 388 -18.97 -33.30 15.37
C LYS A 388 -17.59 -33.40 14.74
N VAL A 389 -16.55 -33.15 15.54
CA VAL A 389 -15.15 -33.13 15.06
C VAL A 389 -14.44 -34.44 15.36
N SER A 390 -13.95 -35.11 14.33
CA SER A 390 -13.06 -36.28 14.43
C SER A 390 -11.60 -35.86 14.18
N LEU A 391 -10.66 -36.43 14.92
CA LEU A 391 -9.21 -36.33 14.69
C LEU A 391 -8.70 -37.68 14.17
N PRO A 392 -7.55 -37.73 13.48
CA PRO A 392 -6.92 -39.00 13.11
C PRO A 392 -6.63 -39.86 14.33
N LEU A 393 -6.76 -41.17 14.19
CA LEU A 393 -6.10 -42.09 15.09
C LEU A 393 -4.58 -41.92 14.98
N PHE A 394 -3.88 -41.84 16.12
CA PHE A 394 -2.42 -41.64 16.17
C PHE A 394 -1.66 -42.85 16.73
N GLU A 395 -2.37 -43.82 17.32
CA GLU A 395 -1.84 -45.03 17.93
C GLU A 395 -2.62 -46.24 17.39
N GLY A 396 -1.92 -47.29 17.00
CA GLY A 396 -2.48 -48.47 16.33
C GLY A 396 -1.50 -49.01 15.30
N ASP A 397 -1.84 -50.15 14.68
CA ASP A 397 -1.07 -50.64 13.54
C ASP A 397 -1.41 -49.87 12.24
N GLU A 398 -0.58 -50.02 11.20
CA GLU A 398 -0.78 -49.28 9.93
C GLU A 398 -2.13 -49.58 9.25
N THR A 399 -2.69 -50.77 9.49
CA THR A 399 -3.97 -51.17 8.91
C THR A 399 -5.10 -50.44 9.64
N GLU A 400 -5.08 -50.43 10.97
CA GLU A 400 -6.03 -49.71 11.81
C GLU A 400 -6.01 -48.20 11.52
N LEU A 401 -4.83 -47.60 11.41
CA LEU A 401 -4.66 -46.17 11.08
C LEU A 401 -5.21 -45.83 9.69
N ARG A 402 -5.02 -46.72 8.72
CA ARG A 402 -5.53 -46.53 7.35
C ARG A 402 -7.05 -46.67 7.31
N GLU A 403 -7.60 -47.69 7.95
CA GLU A 403 -9.05 -47.94 7.99
C GLU A 403 -9.78 -46.80 8.70
N ASP A 404 -9.29 -46.33 9.85
CA ASP A 404 -9.85 -45.16 10.54
C ASP A 404 -9.82 -43.90 9.66
N HIS A 405 -8.72 -43.67 8.93
CA HIS A 405 -8.60 -42.52 8.03
C HIS A 405 -9.61 -42.60 6.86
N GLU A 406 -9.72 -43.76 6.22
CA GLU A 406 -10.66 -44.02 5.13
C GLU A 406 -12.11 -43.88 5.61
N ASP A 407 -12.46 -44.40 6.78
CA ASP A 407 -13.79 -44.28 7.37
C ASP A 407 -14.14 -42.83 7.73
N ASN A 408 -13.19 -42.08 8.30
CA ASN A 408 -13.40 -40.66 8.57
C ASN A 408 -13.62 -39.87 7.27
N LEU A 409 -12.82 -40.13 6.22
CA LEU A 409 -13.02 -39.52 4.90
C LEU A 409 -14.33 -39.96 4.24
N ARG A 410 -14.81 -41.16 4.51
CA ARG A 410 -16.09 -41.67 4.00
C ARG A 410 -17.30 -41.02 4.67
N LEU A 411 -17.20 -40.77 5.98
CA LEU A 411 -18.34 -40.39 6.84
C LEU A 411 -18.45 -38.89 7.13
N CYS A 412 -17.40 -38.10 6.90
CA CYS A 412 -17.46 -36.66 7.16
C CYS A 412 -18.24 -35.87 6.10
N ASP A 413 -18.73 -34.70 6.46
CA ASP A 413 -19.35 -33.76 5.52
C ASP A 413 -18.30 -32.79 4.96
N ALA A 414 -17.27 -32.47 5.76
CA ALA A 414 -16.17 -31.61 5.37
C ALA A 414 -14.84 -32.05 5.97
N VAL A 415 -13.75 -31.66 5.32
CA VAL A 415 -12.37 -31.90 5.78
C VAL A 415 -11.66 -30.59 6.03
N LEU A 416 -10.96 -30.52 7.16
CA LEU A 416 -10.07 -29.41 7.50
C LEU A 416 -8.68 -29.98 7.77
N ILE A 417 -7.69 -29.63 6.97
CA ILE A 417 -6.29 -30.07 7.13
C ILE A 417 -5.53 -29.00 7.89
N TYR A 418 -4.96 -29.32 9.03
CA TYR A 418 -4.00 -28.46 9.71
C TYR A 418 -2.57 -28.80 9.26
N TYR A 419 -1.89 -27.82 8.64
CA TYR A 419 -0.54 -27.93 8.12
C TYR A 419 0.44 -27.13 8.99
N GLY A 420 0.81 -27.70 10.14
CA GLY A 420 1.81 -27.17 11.06
C GLY A 420 3.18 -27.82 10.83
N GLN A 421 3.58 -28.72 11.70
CA GLN A 421 4.86 -29.42 11.63
C GLN A 421 4.91 -30.57 10.60
N GLY A 422 3.78 -30.91 9.97
CA GLY A 422 3.74 -31.82 8.82
C GLY A 422 4.72 -31.41 7.72
N SER A 423 5.24 -32.38 6.95
CA SER A 423 6.07 -32.08 5.77
C SER A 423 5.20 -31.73 4.56
N GLU A 424 5.78 -31.05 3.56
CA GLU A 424 5.07 -30.77 2.30
C GLU A 424 4.60 -32.06 1.62
N ALA A 425 5.43 -33.11 1.64
CA ALA A 425 5.07 -34.42 1.10
C ALA A 425 3.86 -35.03 1.81
N TRP A 426 3.78 -34.87 3.14
CA TRP A 426 2.63 -35.30 3.93
C TRP A 426 1.38 -34.50 3.57
N GLN A 427 1.47 -33.18 3.48
CA GLN A 427 0.35 -32.31 3.13
C GLN A 427 -0.20 -32.67 1.73
N ARG A 428 0.67 -32.80 0.72
CA ARG A 428 0.27 -33.17 -0.63
C ARG A 428 -0.35 -34.57 -0.69
N LYS A 429 0.16 -35.52 0.11
CA LYS A 429 -0.44 -36.86 0.24
C LYS A 429 -1.86 -36.77 0.81
N LYS A 430 -2.05 -36.03 1.92
CA LYS A 430 -3.37 -35.84 2.52
C LYS A 430 -4.35 -35.16 1.58
N MET A 431 -3.89 -34.17 0.81
CA MET A 431 -4.76 -33.52 -0.17
C MET A 431 -5.22 -34.49 -1.28
N ARG A 432 -4.33 -35.35 -1.79
CA ARG A 432 -4.71 -36.37 -2.78
C ARG A 432 -5.72 -37.38 -2.23
N GLU A 433 -5.58 -37.78 -0.96
CA GLU A 433 -6.53 -38.68 -0.29
C GLU A 433 -7.91 -38.02 -0.14
N VAL A 434 -7.95 -36.71 0.16
CA VAL A 434 -9.19 -35.93 0.23
C VAL A 434 -9.87 -35.81 -1.14
N ILE A 435 -9.13 -35.45 -2.18
CA ILE A 435 -9.64 -35.37 -3.57
C ILE A 435 -10.15 -36.74 -4.04
N GLY A 436 -9.42 -37.81 -3.69
CA GLY A 436 -9.78 -39.19 -4.01
C GLY A 436 -10.89 -39.79 -3.14
N SER A 437 -11.45 -39.04 -2.19
CA SER A 437 -12.32 -39.59 -1.14
C SER A 437 -13.61 -40.24 -1.65
N MET A 438 -14.07 -39.93 -2.87
CA MET A 438 -15.18 -40.62 -3.52
C MET A 438 -14.92 -42.13 -3.69
N ALA A 439 -13.66 -42.53 -3.91
CA ALA A 439 -13.28 -43.93 -4.06
C ALA A 439 -13.44 -44.73 -2.75
N PHE A 440 -13.48 -44.06 -1.59
CA PHE A 440 -13.72 -44.69 -0.28
C PHE A 440 -15.20 -44.92 0.03
N GLY A 441 -16.09 -44.76 -0.96
CA GLY A 441 -17.52 -45.11 -0.83
C GLY A 441 -18.39 -44.00 -0.24
N ARG A 442 -17.99 -42.73 -0.44
CA ARG A 442 -18.85 -41.57 -0.17
C ARG A 442 -20.06 -41.56 -1.11
N LYS A 443 -21.20 -41.10 -0.61
CA LYS A 443 -22.43 -40.93 -1.41
C LYS A 443 -22.55 -39.55 -2.05
N ALA A 444 -21.82 -38.57 -1.51
CA ALA A 444 -21.84 -37.18 -1.94
C ALA A 444 -20.43 -36.56 -1.82
N PRO A 445 -20.10 -35.54 -2.62
CA PRO A 445 -18.86 -34.79 -2.47
C PRO A 445 -18.77 -34.10 -1.09
N LEU A 446 -17.58 -33.66 -0.71
CA LEU A 446 -17.38 -32.87 0.51
C LEU A 446 -18.01 -31.48 0.35
N SER A 447 -18.75 -31.04 1.36
CA SER A 447 -19.38 -29.72 1.39
C SER A 447 -18.36 -28.58 1.49
N ALA A 448 -17.22 -28.85 2.13
CA ALA A 448 -16.10 -27.92 2.20
C ALA A 448 -14.78 -28.67 2.42
N VAL A 449 -13.71 -28.14 1.84
CA VAL A 449 -12.33 -28.56 2.10
C VAL A 449 -11.52 -27.32 2.46
N GLY A 450 -10.80 -27.37 3.58
CA GLY A 450 -9.96 -26.28 4.04
C GLY A 450 -8.57 -26.74 4.45
N ILE A 451 -7.59 -25.85 4.32
CA ILE A 451 -6.21 -26.03 4.79
C ILE A 451 -5.88 -24.86 5.73
N VAL A 452 -5.60 -25.16 6.99
CA VAL A 452 -5.12 -24.19 7.99
C VAL A 452 -3.60 -24.27 8.06
N LEU A 453 -2.91 -23.20 7.68
CA LEU A 453 -1.46 -23.07 7.81
C LEU A 453 -1.13 -22.76 9.27
N GLY A 454 -0.35 -23.65 9.89
CA GLY A 454 0.12 -23.51 11.27
C GLY A 454 1.63 -23.31 11.35
N THR A 455 2.11 -22.91 12.53
CA THR A 455 3.55 -22.76 12.81
C THR A 455 4.28 -24.11 12.86
N PRO A 456 5.59 -24.17 12.51
CA PRO A 456 6.42 -23.07 12.06
C PRO A 456 6.09 -22.64 10.63
N MET A 457 6.29 -21.35 10.35
CA MET A 457 6.25 -20.85 8.98
C MET A 457 7.53 -21.30 8.27
N THR A 458 7.38 -21.84 7.06
CA THR A 458 8.46 -22.34 6.22
C THR A 458 8.29 -21.70 4.84
N ASP A 459 9.35 -21.61 4.03
CA ASP A 459 9.30 -21.07 2.66
C ASP A 459 8.15 -21.69 1.83
N ALA A 460 7.89 -22.99 2.00
CA ALA A 460 6.79 -23.71 1.34
C ALA A 460 5.37 -23.24 1.75
N LYS A 461 5.25 -22.38 2.76
CA LYS A 461 3.98 -21.85 3.29
C LYS A 461 3.79 -20.35 3.01
N GLU A 462 4.86 -19.59 2.69
CA GLU A 462 4.79 -18.12 2.54
C GLU A 462 3.82 -17.68 1.44
N ASP A 463 3.82 -18.39 0.30
CA ASP A 463 2.92 -18.14 -0.84
C ASP A 463 2.00 -19.35 -1.12
N PHE A 464 1.65 -20.12 -0.10
CA PHE A 464 0.89 -21.36 -0.30
C PHE A 464 -0.54 -21.08 -0.79
N SER A 465 -0.88 -21.63 -1.95
CA SER A 465 -2.22 -21.60 -2.54
C SER A 465 -2.69 -23.01 -2.93
N ASN A 466 -4.00 -23.21 -2.99
CA ASN A 466 -4.59 -24.47 -3.41
C ASN A 466 -5.94 -24.22 -4.09
N ASP A 467 -6.10 -24.72 -5.32
CA ASP A 467 -7.33 -24.51 -6.10
C ASP A 467 -8.52 -25.34 -5.58
N ASP A 468 -8.25 -26.46 -4.90
CA ASP A 468 -9.25 -27.43 -4.43
C ASP A 468 -9.64 -27.22 -2.96
N ALA A 469 -9.03 -26.26 -2.25
CA ALA A 469 -9.27 -26.03 -0.82
C ALA A 469 -9.19 -24.56 -0.42
N ILE A 470 -9.98 -24.17 0.58
CA ILE A 470 -9.88 -22.84 1.20
C ILE A 470 -8.60 -22.80 2.04
N VAL A 471 -7.65 -21.94 1.69
CA VAL A 471 -6.41 -21.75 2.47
C VAL A 471 -6.64 -20.68 3.53
N MET A 472 -6.33 -21.01 4.78
CA MET A 472 -6.54 -20.19 5.97
C MET A 472 -5.23 -20.07 6.74
N ASN A 473 -4.83 -18.85 7.12
CA ASN A 473 -3.56 -18.63 7.81
C ASN A 473 -3.77 -18.45 9.32
N MET A 474 -3.11 -19.27 10.13
CA MET A 474 -3.13 -19.20 11.59
C MET A 474 -1.72 -18.89 12.11
N VAL A 475 -1.29 -17.64 11.94
CA VAL A 475 -0.03 -17.12 12.47
C VAL A 475 -0.21 -16.84 13.96
N ASP A 476 0.66 -17.42 14.79
CA ASP A 476 0.74 -17.30 16.26
C ASP A 476 -0.44 -17.85 17.09
N SER A 477 -1.68 -17.42 16.85
CA SER A 477 -2.83 -17.79 17.68
C SER A 477 -4.12 -17.98 16.88
N PHE A 478 -5.00 -18.86 17.38
CA PHE A 478 -6.29 -19.15 16.75
C PHE A 478 -7.25 -17.96 16.87
N SER A 479 -7.82 -17.53 15.74
CA SER A 479 -8.93 -16.58 15.66
C SER A 479 -10.12 -17.22 14.94
N PRO A 480 -11.36 -17.15 15.47
CA PRO A 480 -12.58 -17.63 14.81
C PRO A 480 -12.76 -17.19 13.35
N GLU A 481 -12.30 -15.98 13.04
CA GLU A 481 -12.46 -15.33 11.74
C GLU A 481 -11.80 -16.11 10.60
N ILE A 482 -10.71 -16.84 10.88
CA ILE A 482 -10.01 -17.62 9.86
C ILE A 482 -10.89 -18.72 9.26
N LEU A 483 -11.89 -19.23 10.01
CA LEU A 483 -12.78 -20.29 9.55
C LEU A 483 -14.06 -19.79 8.89
N ARG A 484 -14.27 -18.47 8.75
CA ARG A 484 -15.55 -17.92 8.31
C ARG A 484 -16.01 -18.51 6.97
N GLU A 485 -15.16 -18.47 5.96
CA GLU A 485 -15.48 -18.98 4.62
C GLU A 485 -15.79 -20.48 4.65
N PHE A 486 -15.02 -21.25 5.43
CA PHE A 486 -15.24 -22.69 5.60
C PHE A 486 -16.61 -22.99 6.24
N LEU A 487 -16.97 -22.25 7.30
CA LEU A 487 -18.25 -22.40 7.98
C LEU A 487 -19.44 -21.94 7.13
N MET A 488 -19.28 -20.89 6.31
CA MET A 488 -20.30 -20.42 5.39
C MET A 488 -20.61 -21.47 4.31
N ARG A 489 -19.58 -22.10 3.71
CA ARG A 489 -19.80 -23.18 2.73
C ARG A 489 -20.49 -24.39 3.35
N LEU A 490 -20.11 -24.75 4.57
CA LEU A 490 -20.79 -25.80 5.34
C LEU A 490 -22.28 -25.50 5.54
N GLN A 491 -22.62 -24.26 5.87
CA GLN A 491 -24.02 -23.87 6.08
C GLN A 491 -24.81 -23.81 4.76
N ALA A 492 -24.21 -23.29 3.68
CA ALA A 492 -24.84 -23.18 2.37
C ALA A 492 -25.16 -24.57 1.78
N ALA A 493 -24.21 -25.51 1.85
CA ALA A 493 -24.42 -26.89 1.40
C ALA A 493 -25.60 -27.56 2.13
N ARG A 494 -25.79 -27.26 3.42
CA ARG A 494 -26.92 -27.78 4.20
C ARG A 494 -28.26 -27.17 3.82
N GLN A 495 -28.31 -25.88 3.51
CA GLN A 495 -29.57 -25.26 3.07
C GLN A 495 -30.06 -25.85 1.74
N GLN A 496 -29.15 -26.34 0.90
CA GLN A 496 -29.47 -27.03 -0.34
C GLN A 496 -29.96 -28.49 -0.15
N GLU A 497 -29.70 -29.12 1.00
CA GLU A 497 -30.19 -30.47 1.32
C GLU A 497 -31.58 -30.49 1.99
N ILE A 498 -32.05 -29.35 2.51
CA ILE A 498 -33.33 -29.21 3.24
C ILE A 498 -34.49 -28.80 2.30
N VAL A 499 -34.18 -28.31 1.10
CA VAL A 499 -35.13 -28.00 0.01
C VAL A 499 -35.26 -29.20 -0.90
#